data_AF-A0A0A1F3H7-F1
#
_entry.id   AF-A0A0A1F3H7-F1
#
_cell.length_a   1.000
_cell.length_b   1.000
_cell.length_c   1.000
_cell.angle_alpha   90.00
_cell.angle_beta   90.00
_cell.angle_gamma   90.00
#
_symmetry.space_group_name_H-M   'P 1'
#
loop_
_entity.id
_entity.type
_entity.pdbx_description
1 polymer ?
#
loop_
_entity_poly.entity_id
_entity_poly.type
_entity_poly.pdbx_seq_one_letter_code
_entity_poly.pdbx_strand_id
1 'polypeptide(L)'
;MGLIWLGTVPLSNGVVGQIFGYQYISTLYGFVFLSHQLGSFLGVWLGGVLFDMTGNYQAVWAIAIGLSAVAAIISLSIDDRAVQARPAHA
;
A
#
# COMPACT_ATOMS: atom_id res chain seq x y z
N MET A 1 15.65 -8.17 6.97
CA MET A 1 15.67 -7.34 5.75
C MET A 1 15.73 -8.19 4.47
N GLY A 2 14.78 -9.12 4.29
CA GLY A 2 14.76 -10.10 3.19
C GLY A 2 13.51 -10.00 2.31
N LEU A 3 13.27 -11.02 1.48
CA LEU A 3 12.17 -11.25 0.50
C LEU A 3 10.84 -10.48 0.68
N ILE A 4 10.41 -10.24 1.92
CA ILE A 4 9.12 -9.66 2.29
C ILE A 4 9.13 -8.15 2.59
N TRP A 5 10.29 -7.49 2.63
CA TRP A 5 10.37 -6.11 3.14
C TRP A 5 10.13 -5.01 2.09
N LEU A 6 10.72 -5.15 0.89
CA LEU A 6 10.55 -4.21 -0.22
C LEU A 6 10.05 -4.88 -1.51
N GLY A 7 9.66 -6.16 -1.44
CA GLY A 7 9.30 -6.95 -2.63
C GLY A 7 8.10 -6.42 -3.40
N THR A 8 7.18 -5.72 -2.74
CA THR A 8 5.95 -5.22 -3.35
C THR A 8 6.11 -3.85 -4.00
N VAL A 9 7.13 -3.06 -3.64
CA VAL A 9 7.29 -1.69 -4.18
C VAL A 9 7.58 -1.69 -5.69
N PRO A 10 8.55 -2.47 -6.21
CA PRO A 10 8.79 -2.55 -7.65
C PRO A 10 7.62 -3.19 -8.40
N LEU A 11 6.98 -4.20 -7.80
CA LEU A 11 5.87 -4.94 -8.39
C LEU A 11 4.65 -4.03 -8.60
N SER A 12 4.23 -3.30 -7.56
CA SER A 12 3.11 -2.36 -7.64
C SER A 12 3.38 -1.23 -8.65
N ASN A 13 4.62 -0.71 -8.69
CA ASN A 13 4.98 0.31 -9.68
C ASN A 13 4.94 -0.22 -11.11
N GLY A 14 5.34 -1.48 -11.33
CA GLY A 14 5.24 -2.16 -12.61
C GLY A 14 3.79 -2.27 -13.10
N VAL A 15 2.90 -2.73 -12.22
CA VAL A 15 1.46 -2.87 -12.52
C VAL A 15 0.82 -1.51 -12.85
N VAL A 16 1.09 -0.47 -12.06
CA VAL A 16 0.57 0.88 -12.32
C VAL A 16 1.03 1.41 -13.69
N GLY A 17 2.31 1.23 -14.02
CA GLY A 17 2.85 1.62 -15.32
C GLY A 17 2.21 0.86 -16.50
N GLN A 18 1.93 -0.44 -16.32
CA GLN A 18 1.26 -1.26 -17.33
C GLN A 18 -0.21 -0.87 -17.55
N ILE A 19 -0.94 -0.50 -16.48
CA ILE A 19 -2.37 -0.19 -16.55
C ILE A 19 -2.62 1.25 -17.05
N PHE A 20 -1.88 2.23 -16.52
CA PHE A 20 -2.15 3.66 -16.74
C PHE A 20 -1.17 4.32 -17.71
N GLY A 21 -0.15 3.60 -18.17
CA GLY A 21 0.92 4.14 -19.00
C GLY A 21 1.93 4.97 -18.20
N TYR A 22 3.16 5.05 -18.72
CA TYR A 22 4.28 5.71 -18.04
C TYR A 22 4.16 7.24 -17.98
N GLN A 23 3.25 7.86 -18.75
CA GLN A 23 3.08 9.32 -18.77
C GLN A 23 2.67 9.90 -17.41
N TYR A 24 1.85 9.17 -16.63
CA TYR A 24 1.34 9.63 -15.33
C TYR A 24 1.96 8.90 -14.14
N ILE A 25 2.98 8.07 -14.37
CA ILE A 25 3.53 7.19 -13.33
C ILE A 25 4.08 7.96 -12.13
N SER A 26 4.69 9.13 -12.36
CA SER A 26 5.22 9.99 -11.30
C SER A 26 4.12 10.55 -10.40
N THR A 27 2.99 10.95 -10.99
CA THR A 27 1.84 11.49 -10.23
C THR A 27 1.14 10.38 -9.45
N LEU A 28 0.86 9.24 -10.10
CA LEU A 28 0.24 8.09 -9.44
C LEU A 28 1.11 7.54 -8.32
N TYR A 29 2.42 7.41 -8.55
CA TYR A 29 3.36 7.03 -7.50
C TYR A 29 3.45 8.08 -6.40
N GLY A 30 3.37 9.37 -6.73
CA GLY A 30 3.29 10.46 -5.75
C GLY A 30 2.11 10.30 -4.80
N PHE A 31 0.93 9.92 -5.31
CA PHE A 31 -0.24 9.62 -4.48
C PHE A 31 0.01 8.40 -3.58
N VAL A 32 0.54 7.30 -4.13
CA VAL A 32 0.88 6.09 -3.34
C VAL A 32 1.86 6.43 -2.22
N PHE A 33 2.90 7.19 -2.52
CA PHE A 33 3.91 7.60 -1.55
C PHE A 33 3.31 8.51 -0.47
N LEU A 34 2.50 9.50 -0.85
CA LEU A 34 1.82 10.36 0.12
C LEU A 34 0.92 9.54 1.07
N SER A 35 0.12 8.61 0.53
CA SER A 35 -0.71 7.72 1.34
C SER A 35 0.14 6.87 2.30
N HIS A 36 1.28 6.38 1.85
CA HIS A 36 2.23 5.67 2.71
C HIS A 36 2.77 6.56 3.84
N GLN A 37 3.16 7.80 3.54
CA GLN A 37 3.65 8.74 4.55
C GLN A 37 2.59 9.09 5.58
N LEU A 38 1.34 9.29 5.16
CA LEU A 38 0.22 9.51 6.07
C LEU A 38 -0.03 8.29 6.96
N GLY A 39 -0.02 7.08 6.39
CA GLY A 39 -0.14 5.84 7.15
C GLY A 39 0.99 5.66 8.16
N SER A 40 2.24 5.94 7.77
CA SER A 40 3.40 5.86 8.67
C SER A 40 3.31 6.88 9.81
N PHE A 41 2.91 8.11 9.51
CA PHE A 41 2.71 9.15 10.51
C PHE A 41 1.62 8.72 11.50
N LEU A 42 0.44 8.36 11.00
CA LEU A 42 -0.70 7.96 11.85
C LEU A 42 -0.37 6.71 12.68
N GLY A 43 0.31 5.72 12.10
CA GLY A 43 0.68 4.49 12.80
C GLY A 43 1.61 4.73 13.98
N VAL A 44 2.68 5.52 13.77
CA VAL A 44 3.63 5.83 14.85
C VAL A 44 3.02 6.77 15.87
N TRP A 45 2.31 7.82 15.43
CA TRP A 45 1.67 8.78 16.34
C TRP A 45 0.61 8.12 17.21
N LEU A 46 -0.31 7.33 16.62
CA LEU A 46 -1.31 6.59 17.37
C LEU A 46 -0.66 5.53 18.27
N GLY A 47 0.42 4.90 17.81
CA GLY A 47 1.19 3.95 18.61
C GLY A 47 1.75 4.59 19.90
N GLY A 48 2.30 5.80 19.80
CA GLY A 48 2.76 6.57 20.95
C GLY A 48 1.61 6.94 21.89
N VAL A 49 0.51 7.50 21.36
CA VAL A 49 -0.67 7.87 22.16
C VAL A 49 -1.25 6.66 22.92
N LEU A 50 -1.42 5.53 22.23
CA LEU A 50 -1.96 4.32 22.85
C LEU A 50 -1.02 3.76 23.92
N PHE A 51 0.29 3.84 23.71
CA PHE A 51 1.26 3.43 24.71
C PHE A 51 1.23 4.35 25.93
N ASP A 52 1.23 5.66 25.74
CA ASP A 52 1.16 6.64 26.84
C ASP A 52 -0.11 6.46 27.69
N MET A 53 -1.23 6.09 27.05
CA MET A 53 -2.51 5.88 27.74
C MET A 53 -2.63 4.52 28.46
N THR A 54 -2.03 3.46 27.90
CA THR A 54 -2.26 2.08 28.38
C THR A 54 -1.03 1.41 28.98
N GLY A 55 0.15 2.01 28.83
CA GLY A 55 1.44 1.46 29.22
C GLY A 55 1.87 0.22 28.43
N ASN A 56 1.16 -0.14 27.35
CA ASN A 56 1.47 -1.32 26.56
C ASN A 56 1.05 -1.16 25.08
N TYR A 57 1.42 -2.14 24.24
CA TYR A 57 1.18 -2.12 22.79
C TYR A 57 0.08 -3.07 22.32
N GLN A 58 -0.71 -3.67 23.22
CA GLN A 58 -1.69 -4.70 22.82
C GLN A 58 -2.72 -4.16 21.82
N ALA A 59 -3.23 -2.95 22.07
CA ALA A 59 -4.14 -2.27 21.14
C ALA A 59 -3.48 -1.99 19.78
N VAL A 60 -2.21 -1.55 19.77
CA VAL A 60 -1.45 -1.28 18.55
C VAL A 60 -1.31 -2.55 17.71
N TRP A 61 -0.98 -3.68 18.35
CA TRP A 61 -0.88 -4.97 17.67
C TRP A 61 -2.22 -5.43 17.11
N ALA A 62 -3.31 -5.31 17.87
CA ALA A 62 -4.65 -5.68 17.39
C ALA A 62 -5.07 -4.85 16.17
N ILE A 63 -4.81 -3.53 16.18
CA ILE A 63 -5.06 -2.64 15.04
C ILE A 63 -4.19 -3.05 13.84
N ALA A 64 -2.90 -3.30 14.04
CA ALA A 64 -1.99 -3.71 12.96
C ALA A 64 -2.43 -5.02 12.30
N ILE A 65 -2.89 -6.00 13.09
CA ILE A 65 -3.43 -7.27 12.59
C ILE A 65 -4.71 -7.02 11.79
N GLY A 66 -5.64 -6.23 12.32
CA GLY A 66 -6.89 -5.89 11.63
C GLY A 66 -6.65 -5.19 10.29
N LEU A 67 -5.77 -4.18 10.26
CA LEU A 67 -5.39 -3.48 9.03
C LEU A 67 -4.70 -4.41 8.02
N SER A 68 -3.84 -5.32 8.48
CA SER A 68 -3.18 -6.32 7.63
C SER A 68 -4.19 -7.28 7.00
N ALA A 69 -5.19 -7.72 7.75
CA ALA A 69 -6.26 -8.58 7.24
C ALA A 69 -7.12 -7.86 6.20
N VAL A 70 -7.49 -6.60 6.46
CA VAL A 70 -8.24 -5.77 5.50
C VAL A 70 -7.43 -5.57 4.22
N ALA A 71 -6.13 -5.24 4.33
CA ALA A 71 -5.25 -5.10 3.18
C ALA A 71 -5.17 -6.39 2.37
N ALA A 72 -5.02 -7.54 3.02
CA ALA A 72 -5.00 -8.84 2.34
C ALA A 72 -6.31 -9.12 1.58
N ILE A 73 -7.47 -8.87 2.18
CA ILE A 73 -8.78 -9.06 1.53
C ILE A 73 -8.94 -8.15 0.30
N ILE A 74 -8.53 -6.89 0.41
CA ILE A 74 -8.54 -5.95 -0.72
C ILE A 74 -7.61 -6.44 -1.83
N SER A 75 -6.40 -6.88 -1.48
CA SER A 75 -5.43 -7.41 -2.44
C SER A 75 -5.94 -8.65 -3.17
N LEU A 76 -6.69 -9.54 -2.51
CA LEU A 76 -7.31 -10.70 -3.16
C LEU A 76 -8.36 -10.33 -4.21
N SER A 77 -8.88 -9.10 -4.18
CA SER A 77 -9.87 -8.61 -5.16
C SER A 77 -9.20 -8.02 -6.42
N ILE A 78 -7.87 -7.97 -6.47
CA ILE A 78 -7.13 -7.45 -7.62
C ILE A 78 -7.16 -8.48 -8.74
N ASP A 79 -7.55 -8.05 -9.93
CA ASP A 79 -7.51 -8.86 -11.15
C ASP A 79 -6.12 -8.77 -11.78
N ASP A 80 -5.35 -9.85 -11.66
CA ASP A 80 -3.98 -9.93 -12.19
C ASP A 80 -3.92 -10.22 -13.71
N ARG A 81 -5.07 -10.33 -14.38
CA ARG A 81 -5.09 -10.55 -15.84
C ARG A 81 -4.47 -9.36 -16.56
N ALA A 82 -3.62 -9.66 -17.54
CA ALA A 82 -3.03 -8.63 -18.39
C ALA A 82 -4.12 -7.77 -19.02
N VAL A 83 -4.09 -6.46 -18.77
CA VAL A 83 -4.98 -5.50 -19.42
C VAL A 83 -4.76 -5.61 -20.93
N GLN A 84 -5.77 -6.05 -21.68
CA GLN A 84 -5.67 -6.09 -23.14
C GLN A 84 -5.47 -4.67 -23.64
N ALA A 85 -4.33 -4.42 -24.28
CA ALA A 85 -4.06 -3.13 -24.90
C ALA A 85 -5.20 -2.80 -25.87
N ARG A 86 -5.95 -1.74 -25.56
CA ARG A 86 -7.01 -1.24 -26.44
C ARG A 86 -6.33 -0.85 -27.76
N PRO A 87 -6.75 -1.39 -28.92
CA PRO A 87 -6.12 -1.03 -30.19
C PRO A 87 -6.20 0.48 -30.34
N ALA A 88 -5.05 1.11 -30.61
CA ALA A 88 -5.01 2.53 -30.94
C ALA A 88 -5.92 2.73 -32.15
N HIS A 89 -7.00 3.47 -31.98
CA HIS A 89 -7.77 3.95 -33.12
C HIS A 89 -6.82 4.79 -33.99
N ALA A 90 -6.60 4.31 -35.21
CA ALA A 90 -5.83 4.97 -36.25
C ALA A 90 -6.52 6.24 -36.75
#